data_AF-A0A641AL33-F1
#
_entry.id   AF-A0A641AL33-F1
#
_cell.length_a   1.000
_cell.length_b   1.000
_cell.length_c   1.000
_cell.angle_alpha   90.00
_cell.angle_beta   90.00
_cell.angle_gamma   90.00
#
_symmetry.space_group_name_H-M   'P 1'
#
loop_
_entity.id
_entity.type
_entity.pdbx_description
1 polymer ?
#
loop_
_entity_poly.entity_id
_entity_poly.type
_entity_poly.pdbx_seq_one_letter_code
_entity_poly.pdbx_strand_id
1 'polypeptide(L)'
;MGSERVVVGAVDDDVRARTAARRLRDAGLEVIFVGGGQTVEQLARTAVAEDAARIVVDAGPDDVRGLGEACAALDAADIAVDPVESWCDVSDAT
;
A
#
# COMPACT_ATOMS: atom_id res chain seq x y z
N MET A 1 -7.83 8.92 -18.89
CA MET A 1 -7.77 8.99 -17.41
C MET A 1 -6.75 7.95 -17.01
N GLY A 2 -5.66 8.35 -16.36
CA GLY A 2 -4.64 7.39 -15.92
C GLY A 2 -5.27 6.40 -14.94
N SER A 3 -4.90 5.13 -15.06
CA SER A 3 -5.31 4.10 -14.10
C SER A 3 -4.79 4.48 -12.72
N GLU A 4 -5.62 4.39 -11.70
CA GLU A 4 -5.19 4.63 -10.31
C GLU A 4 -4.15 3.56 -9.93
N ARG A 5 -2.90 3.98 -9.71
CA ARG A 5 -1.81 3.09 -9.28
C ARG A 5 -1.81 2.94 -7.77
N VAL A 6 -1.63 1.70 -7.33
CA VAL A 6 -1.57 1.33 -5.91
C VAL A 6 -0.27 0.57 -5.65
N VAL A 7 0.55 1.08 -4.74
CA VAL A 7 1.71 0.35 -4.21
C VAL A 7 1.25 -0.55 -3.08
N VAL A 8 1.68 -1.81 -3.09
CA VAL A 8 1.32 -2.80 -2.07
C VAL A 8 2.58 -3.49 -1.54
N GLY A 9 2.76 -3.48 -0.22
CA GLY A 9 3.94 -4.07 0.42
C GLY A 9 3.71 -4.40 1.90
N ALA A 10 4.77 -4.83 2.57
CA ALA A 10 4.75 -5.13 4.00
C ALA A 10 6.06 -4.71 4.67
N VAL A 11 5.98 -4.34 5.94
CA VAL A 11 7.18 -4.05 6.75
C VAL A 11 7.89 -5.35 7.14
N ASP A 12 7.12 -6.37 7.50
CA ASP A 12 7.62 -7.71 7.81
C ASP A 12 7.23 -8.71 6.71
N ASP A 13 6.34 -9.66 7.02
CA ASP A 13 5.89 -10.71 6.10
C ASP A 13 4.80 -10.20 5.14
N ASP A 14 4.84 -10.64 3.88
CA ASP A 14 3.95 -10.14 2.82
C ASP A 14 2.70 -10.98 2.56
N VAL A 15 2.39 -12.00 3.36
CA VAL A 15 1.28 -12.92 3.06
C VAL A 15 -0.06 -12.19 2.91
N ARG A 16 -0.39 -11.23 3.80
CA ARG A 16 -1.63 -10.46 3.66
C ARG A 16 -1.52 -9.43 2.56
N ALA A 17 -0.38 -8.73 2.44
CA ALA A 17 -0.12 -7.77 1.37
C ALA A 17 -0.28 -8.39 -0.02
N ARG A 18 0.22 -9.61 -0.21
CA ARG A 18 0.07 -10.40 -1.45
C ARG A 18 -1.38 -10.72 -1.75
N THR A 19 -2.17 -11.02 -0.72
CA THR A 19 -3.60 -11.30 -0.86
C THR A 19 -4.37 -10.03 -1.24
N ALA A 20 -4.12 -8.91 -0.57
CA ALA A 20 -4.68 -7.61 -0.93
C ALA A 20 -4.29 -7.18 -2.35
N ALA A 21 -3.04 -7.39 -2.75
CA ALA A 21 -2.56 -7.11 -4.10
C ALA A 21 -3.29 -7.92 -5.18
N ARG A 22 -3.79 -9.13 -4.87
CA ARG A 22 -4.64 -9.89 -5.80
C ARG A 22 -6.02 -9.27 -5.91
N ARG A 23 -6.67 -9.01 -4.77
CA ARG A 23 -8.01 -8.39 -4.72
C ARG A 23 -8.06 -7.04 -5.44
N LEU A 24 -7.05 -6.20 -5.23
CA LEU A 24 -6.92 -4.90 -5.90
C LEU A 24 -6.83 -5.06 -7.43
N ARG A 25 -6.07 -6.05 -7.92
CA ARG A 25 -6.01 -6.37 -9.35
C ARG A 25 -7.33 -6.90 -9.88
N ASP A 26 -8.01 -7.76 -9.12
CA ASP A 26 -9.33 -8.29 -9.48
C ASP A 26 -10.39 -7.17 -9.54
N ALA A 27 -10.23 -6.12 -8.74
CA ALA A 27 -11.03 -4.89 -8.81
C ALA A 27 -10.64 -3.95 -9.97
N GLY A 28 -9.64 -4.30 -10.78
CA GLY A 28 -9.20 -3.53 -11.94
C GLY A 28 -8.18 -2.42 -11.66
N LEU A 29 -7.58 -2.38 -10.47
CA LEU A 29 -6.55 -1.39 -10.12
C LEU A 29 -5.17 -1.81 -10.63
N GLU A 30 -4.34 -0.82 -10.96
CA GLU A 30 -2.95 -1.04 -11.37
C GLU A 30 -2.08 -1.21 -10.12
N VAL A 31 -1.62 -2.44 -9.86
CA VAL A 31 -0.94 -2.79 -8.60
C VAL A 31 0.56 -2.99 -8.80
N ILE A 32 1.36 -2.18 -8.10
CA ILE A 32 2.79 -2.34 -7.92
C ILE A 32 3.04 -3.08 -6.62
N PHE A 33 3.33 -4.38 -6.69
CA PHE A 33 3.60 -5.20 -5.51
C PHE A 33 5.11 -5.27 -5.24
N VAL A 34 5.54 -4.78 -4.08
CA VAL A 34 6.96 -4.65 -3.71
C VAL A 34 7.47 -5.72 -2.74
N GLY A 35 6.57 -6.55 -2.21
CA GLY A 35 6.92 -7.62 -1.26
C GLY A 35 7.07 -7.14 0.20
N GLY A 36 7.67 -7.99 1.03
CA GLY A 36 7.89 -7.74 2.46
C GLY A 36 9.28 -7.20 2.78
N GLY A 37 9.54 -6.96 4.07
CA GLY A 37 10.82 -6.44 4.56
C GLY A 37 11.11 -5.00 4.13
N GLN A 38 10.08 -4.22 3.77
CA GLN A 38 10.26 -2.85 3.32
C GLN A 38 10.26 -1.89 4.51
N THR A 39 11.13 -0.88 4.51
CA THR A 39 10.97 0.23 5.46
C THR A 39 9.89 1.20 4.98
N VAL A 40 9.34 1.99 5.92
CA VAL A 40 8.35 3.03 5.58
C VAL A 40 8.91 4.04 4.58
N GLU A 41 10.20 4.38 4.65
CA GLU A 41 10.85 5.30 3.71
C GLU A 41 11.08 4.67 2.33
N GLN A 42 11.22 3.35 2.25
CA GLN A 42 11.27 2.64 0.96
C GLN A 42 9.90 2.65 0.30
N LEU A 43 8.84 2.29 1.06
CA LEU A 43 7.47 2.30 0.56
C LEU A 43 7.05 3.69 0.09
N ALA A 44 7.30 4.74 0.86
CA ALA A 44 6.97 6.13 0.47
C ALA A 44 7.70 6.54 -0.81
N ARG A 45 9.00 6.26 -0.92
CA ARG A 45 9.78 6.60 -2.13
C ARG A 45 9.28 5.85 -3.35
N THR A 46 8.92 4.57 -3.22
CA THR A 46 8.34 3.82 -4.33
C THR A 46 6.99 4.39 -4.74
N ALA A 47 6.12 4.73 -3.79
CA ALA A 47 4.82 5.32 -4.10
C ALA A 47 4.95 6.64 -4.88
N VAL A 48 5.86 7.51 -4.47
CA VAL A 48 6.13 8.76 -5.20
C VAL A 48 6.73 8.48 -6.59
N ALA A 49 7.70 7.57 -6.69
CA ALA A 49 8.35 7.26 -7.97
C ALA A 49 7.37 6.67 -9.00
N GLU A 50 6.40 5.88 -8.54
CA GLU A 50 5.38 5.26 -9.38
C GLU A 50 4.16 6.16 -9.63
N ASP A 51 4.11 7.37 -9.05
CA ASP A 51 2.94 8.25 -9.10
C ASP A 51 1.68 7.52 -8.60
N ALA A 52 1.82 6.86 -7.45
CA ALA A 52 0.76 6.07 -6.84
C ALA A 52 -0.20 6.96 -6.06
N ALA A 53 -1.50 6.75 -6.25
CA ALA A 53 -2.53 7.44 -5.48
C ALA A 53 -2.71 6.85 -4.07
N ARG A 54 -2.28 5.60 -3.87
CA ARG A 54 -2.46 4.86 -2.62
C ARG A 54 -1.31 3.90 -2.34
N ILE A 55 -1.02 3.72 -1.06
CA ILE A 55 -0.22 2.63 -0.51
C ILE A 55 -1.12 1.73 0.33
N VAL A 56 -1.07 0.43 0.09
CA VAL A 56 -1.66 -0.59 0.97
C VAL A 56 -0.55 -1.38 1.63
N VAL A 57 -0.50 -1.36 2.96
CA VAL A 57 0.64 -1.91 3.70
C VAL A 57 0.21 -2.91 4.79
N ASP A 58 0.88 -4.06 4.84
CA ASP A 58 0.82 -4.97 6.00
C ASP A 58 1.90 -4.54 7.02
N ALA A 59 1.49 -3.73 8.00
CA ALA A 59 2.35 -3.17 9.02
C ALA A 59 1.56 -2.75 10.27
N GLY A 60 2.28 -2.44 11.36
CA GLY A 60 1.67 -1.93 12.58
C GLY A 60 1.17 -0.49 12.46
N PRO A 61 0.35 -0.02 13.42
CA PRO A 61 -0.22 1.33 13.37
C PRO A 61 0.85 2.44 13.41
N ASP A 62 1.97 2.22 14.11
CA ASP A 62 3.08 3.17 14.13
C ASP A 62 3.78 3.28 12.77
N ASP A 63 3.93 2.17 12.06
CA ASP A 63 4.50 2.15 10.71
C ASP A 63 3.55 2.81 9.70
N VAL A 64 2.25 2.58 9.82
CA VAL A 64 1.22 3.25 8.99
C VAL A 64 1.28 4.76 9.18
N ARG A 65 1.36 5.23 10.43
CA ARG A 65 1.55 6.66 10.75
C ARG A 65 2.87 7.17 10.19
N GLY A 66 3.96 6.46 10.43
CA GLY A 66 5.30 6.82 9.94
C GLY A 66 5.39 6.87 8.42
N LEU A 67 4.64 6.02 7.72
CA LEU A 67 4.55 6.03 6.26
C LEU A 67 3.83 7.29 5.75
N GLY A 68 2.74 7.72 6.41
CA GLY A 68 2.09 9.00 6.11
C GLY A 68 3.02 10.20 6.33
N GLU A 69 3.79 10.19 7.42
CA GLU A 69 4.82 11.20 7.70
C GLU A 69 5.93 11.19 6.64
N ALA A 70 6.37 10.01 6.19
CA ALA A 70 7.37 9.86 5.14
C ALA A 70 6.85 10.36 3.77
N CYS A 71 5.59 10.10 3.42
CA CYS A 71 4.95 10.67 2.23
C CYS A 71 4.89 12.21 2.31
N ALA A 72 4.48 12.76 3.46
CA ALA A 72 4.45 14.20 3.65
C ALA A 72 5.85 14.85 3.54
N ALA A 73 6.89 14.19 4.06
CA ALA A 73 8.28 14.66 3.94
C ALA A 73 8.79 14.67 2.48
N LEU A 74 8.14 13.94 1.57
CA LEU A 74 8.42 13.91 0.14
C LEU A 74 7.49 14.83 -0.68
N ASP A 75 6.73 15.73 -0.03
CA ASP A 75 5.73 16.59 -0.67
C ASP A 75 4.56 15.82 -1.32
N ALA A 76 4.28 14.60 -0.82
CA ALA A 76 3.28 13.69 -1.39
C ALA A 76 2.22 13.29 -0.34
N ALA A 77 1.74 14.27 0.43
CA ALA A 77 0.75 14.07 1.49
C ALA A 77 -0.66 13.70 0.97
N ASP A 78 -0.87 13.78 -0.34
CA ASP A 78 -2.10 13.38 -1.04
C ASP A 78 -2.18 11.87 -1.31
N ILE A 79 -1.07 11.13 -1.17
CA ILE A 79 -1.06 9.66 -1.28
C ILE A 79 -1.79 9.07 -0.07
N ALA A 80 -2.87 8.32 -0.31
CA ALA A 80 -3.59 7.62 0.74
C ALA A 80 -2.76 6.45 1.30
N VAL A 81 -2.74 6.27 2.61
CA VAL A 81 -2.08 5.12 3.26
C VAL A 81 -3.14 4.29 3.99
N ASP A 82 -3.35 3.07 3.51
CA ASP A 82 -4.33 2.14 4.06
C ASP A 82 -3.64 0.89 4.62
N PRO A 83 -3.99 0.43 5.83
CA PRO A 83 -3.54 -0.87 6.31
C PRO A 83 -4.19 -1.99 5.48
N VAL A 84 -3.52 -3.12 5.37
CA VAL A 84 -3.95 -4.25 4.55
C VAL A 84 -5.31 -4.83 4.99
N GLU A 85 -5.70 -4.64 6.25
CA GLU A 85 -6.99 -5.07 6.81
C GLU A 85 -8.18 -4.43 6.09
N SER A 86 -8.07 -3.18 5.64
CA SER A 86 -9.10 -2.47 4.87
C SER A 86 -9.43 -3.17 3.54
N TRP A 87 -8.52 -4.00 3.05
CA TRP A 87 -8.64 -4.76 1.80
C TRP A 87 -8.72 -6.28 2.04
N CYS A 88 -8.65 -6.70 3.31
CA CYS A 88 -8.77 -8.09 3.70
C CYS A 88 -10.12 -8.44 4.35
N ASP A 89 -10.83 -7.47 4.94
CA ASP A 89 -12.05 -7.70 5.71
C ASP A 89 -13.32 -7.97 4.87
N VAL A 90 -13.23 -7.92 3.54
CA VAL A 90 -14.24 -8.58 2.69
C VAL A 90 -14.05 -10.09 2.79
N SER A 91 -14.49 -10.64 3.92
CA SER A 91 -14.99 -12.00 4.00
C SER A 91 -16.03 -12.12 2.89
N ASP A 92 -15.77 -13.04 1.96
CA ASP A 92 -16.77 -13.61 1.08
C ASP A 92 -17.94 -14.05 1.97
N ALA A 93 -18.98 -13.21 2.06
CA ALA A 93 -20.24 -13.60 2.67
C ALA A 93 -20.93 -14.52 1.66
N THR A 94 -20.47 -15.77 1.61
CA THR A 94 -21.13 -16.88 0.92
C THR A 94 -21.22 -18.08 1.84
#